data_AF-A0A9E3TUT8-F1
#
_entry.id   AF-A0A9E3TUT8-F1
#
_cell.length_a   1.000
_cell.length_b   1.000
_cell.length_c   1.000
_cell.angle_alpha   90.00
_cell.angle_beta   90.00
_cell.angle_gamma   90.00
#
_symmetry.space_group_name_H-M   'P 1'
#
loop_
_entity.id
_entity.type
_entity.pdbx_description
1 polymer ?
#
loop_
_entity_poly.entity_id
_entity_poly.type
_entity_poly.pdbx_seq_one_letter_code
_entity_poly.pdbx_strand_id
1 'polypeptide(L)'
;MKKEALFATALVLASVSGTCFADAPRSEAQQNYAESLWTYVSDTVDFTKWKSSDEASPLEFAPPAGDSATTYYNAIAQEDGMPRGAVLVTEHRDAGGEKVALTVAVRAKEGYNSRTRDWYWAHFLADGTLVKTCIDKSPHSKRGFVTFEADGRLWVFGTNSSELKQYLTSGELAKHVIRPGAGPGGITLKAPDAETIDRFLTLKDGFITKIDDGRLWVFRKDSEELKSFEASGELAKHVIRPNAGPGGMTIKAPDNETILEYLATRDGFHVTFDSGRIWVFRASSPELAEFQSKGEPAKHVIRPGAGPLGVTVKGPDAETIDQYLN
;
A
#
# COMPACT_ATOMS: atom_id res chain seq x y z
N MET A 1 4.12 -37.49 -14.03
CA MET A 1 3.37 -36.31 -13.54
C MET A 1 2.72 -36.57 -12.17
N LYS A 2 3.48 -36.93 -11.11
CA LYS A 2 2.92 -37.21 -9.77
C LYS A 2 3.73 -36.59 -8.60
N LYS A 3 4.67 -35.68 -8.87
CA LYS A 3 5.52 -35.06 -7.82
C LYS A 3 5.05 -33.68 -7.33
N GLU A 4 4.06 -33.07 -7.96
CA GLU A 4 3.59 -31.72 -7.57
C GLU A 4 2.55 -31.73 -6.43
N ALA A 5 1.98 -32.87 -6.06
CA ALA A 5 0.89 -32.94 -5.09
C ALA A 5 1.31 -33.08 -3.61
N LEU A 6 2.61 -33.17 -3.28
CA LEU A 6 3.04 -33.53 -1.92
C LEU A 6 3.45 -32.35 -1.01
N PHE A 7 3.56 -31.13 -1.51
CA PHE A 7 4.02 -29.99 -0.70
C PHE A 7 2.90 -29.28 0.10
N ALA A 8 1.63 -29.63 -0.13
CA ALA A 8 0.51 -28.96 0.53
C ALA A 8 0.27 -29.41 2.00
N THR A 9 0.94 -30.46 2.49
CA THR A 9 0.49 -31.18 3.69
C THR A 9 1.30 -30.94 4.98
N ALA A 10 2.43 -30.23 4.96
CA ALA A 10 3.30 -30.13 6.14
C ALA A 10 3.74 -28.71 6.54
N LEU A 11 2.91 -27.70 6.29
CA LEU A 11 3.14 -26.35 6.82
C LEU A 11 2.09 -26.04 7.90
N VAL A 12 2.22 -26.70 9.04
CA VAL A 12 1.37 -26.47 10.21
C VAL A 12 1.81 -25.16 10.86
N LEU A 13 1.17 -24.04 10.49
CA LEU A 13 1.31 -22.79 11.22
C LEU A 13 0.69 -22.95 12.61
N ALA A 14 1.54 -22.96 13.64
CA ALA A 14 1.10 -22.71 15.01
C ALA A 14 0.46 -21.31 15.06
N SER A 15 -0.77 -21.22 15.55
CA SER A 15 -1.48 -19.96 15.75
C SER A 15 -0.84 -19.20 16.91
N VAL A 16 -0.03 -18.18 16.61
CA VAL A 16 0.57 -17.31 17.61
C VAL A 16 -0.39 -16.16 17.91
N SER A 17 -1.15 -16.27 18.99
CA SER A 17 -2.02 -15.21 19.51
C SER A 17 -1.21 -14.32 20.46
N GLY A 18 -0.55 -13.29 19.92
CA GLY A 18 0.26 -12.36 20.71
C GLY A 18 0.07 -10.90 20.29
N THR A 19 0.01 -9.99 21.25
CA THR A 19 0.06 -8.55 21.01
C THR A 19 1.49 -8.14 20.65
N CYS A 20 1.85 -8.20 19.36
CA CYS A 20 3.15 -7.74 18.88
C CYS A 20 3.25 -6.20 18.98
N PHE A 21 4.34 -5.70 19.60
CA PHE A 21 4.80 -4.31 19.45
C PHE A 21 5.36 -4.10 18.03
N ALA A 22 5.38 -2.85 17.55
CA ALA A 22 5.74 -2.49 16.18
C ALA A 22 7.12 -3.00 15.72
N ASP A 23 8.08 -3.10 16.64
CA ASP A 23 9.45 -3.57 16.40
C ASP A 23 9.85 -4.81 17.21
N ALA A 24 8.89 -5.60 17.70
CA ALA A 24 9.25 -6.86 18.34
C ALA A 24 9.95 -7.75 17.31
N PRO A 25 11.13 -8.33 17.63
CA PRO A 25 11.79 -9.26 16.72
C PRO A 25 10.82 -10.38 16.36
N ARG A 26 10.78 -10.73 15.06
CA ARG A 26 9.95 -11.83 14.56
C ARG A 26 10.22 -13.07 15.38
N SER A 27 9.18 -13.82 15.73
CA SER A 27 9.40 -15.10 16.42
C SER A 27 10.15 -16.07 15.51
N GLU A 28 10.88 -17.01 16.09
CA GLU A 28 11.60 -18.05 15.35
C GLU A 28 10.67 -18.80 14.36
N ALA A 29 9.44 -19.09 14.79
CA ALA A 29 8.43 -19.70 13.93
C ALA A 29 8.07 -18.84 12.70
N GLN A 30 8.03 -17.52 12.84
CA GLN A 30 7.77 -16.60 11.73
C GLN A 30 8.96 -16.51 10.78
N GLN A 31 10.19 -16.54 11.31
CA GLN A 31 11.42 -16.56 10.52
C GLN A 31 11.52 -17.85 9.71
N ASN A 32 11.38 -19.01 10.37
CA ASN A 32 11.39 -20.32 9.74
C ASN A 32 10.31 -20.44 8.64
N TYR A 33 9.14 -19.84 8.86
CA TYR A 33 8.08 -19.84 7.85
C TYR A 33 8.46 -19.02 6.61
N ALA A 34 8.99 -17.81 6.81
CA ALA A 34 9.47 -16.99 5.70
C ALA A 34 10.61 -17.67 4.94
N GLU A 35 11.58 -18.27 5.64
CA GLU A 35 12.66 -19.05 5.04
C GLU A 35 12.13 -20.21 4.21
N SER A 36 11.13 -20.94 4.72
CA SER A 36 10.50 -22.03 3.97
C SER A 36 9.83 -21.56 2.66
N LEU A 37 9.26 -20.34 2.65
CA LEU A 37 8.70 -19.75 1.43
C LEU A 37 9.80 -19.37 0.45
N TRP A 38 10.92 -18.82 0.93
CA TRP A 38 12.07 -18.52 0.09
C TRP A 38 12.58 -19.79 -0.58
N THR A 39 12.91 -20.84 0.20
CA THR A 39 13.37 -22.14 -0.32
C THR A 39 12.37 -22.75 -1.31
N TYR A 40 11.07 -22.61 -1.05
CA TYR A 40 10.05 -23.07 -1.98
C TYR A 40 10.20 -22.38 -3.34
N VAL A 41 10.23 -21.05 -3.39
CA VAL A 41 10.27 -20.29 -4.65
C VAL A 41 11.65 -20.26 -5.32
N SER A 42 12.75 -20.41 -4.57
CA SER A 42 14.11 -20.35 -5.10
C SER A 42 14.62 -21.73 -5.57
N ASP A 43 14.30 -22.79 -4.82
CA ASP A 43 14.96 -24.09 -4.97
C ASP A 43 13.98 -25.19 -5.42
N THR A 44 12.69 -25.05 -5.10
CA THR A 44 11.71 -26.14 -5.30
C THR A 44 10.90 -25.97 -6.57
N VAL A 45 10.50 -24.74 -6.89
CA VAL A 45 9.66 -24.45 -8.06
C VAL A 45 10.30 -23.44 -8.99
N ASP A 46 10.07 -23.61 -10.28
CA ASP A 46 10.40 -22.59 -11.28
C ASP A 46 9.15 -21.73 -11.53
N PHE A 47 8.91 -20.77 -10.64
CA PHE A 47 7.73 -19.90 -10.70
C PHE A 47 7.68 -19.05 -11.98
N THR A 48 8.81 -18.89 -12.69
CA THR A 48 8.86 -18.15 -13.96
C THR A 48 8.08 -18.84 -15.08
N LYS A 49 7.80 -20.15 -14.92
CA LYS A 49 6.94 -20.94 -15.82
C LYS A 49 5.45 -20.84 -15.50
N TRP A 50 5.08 -20.20 -14.39
CA TRP A 50 3.68 -19.99 -14.03
C TRP A 50 3.03 -18.93 -14.94
N LYS A 51 1.71 -18.85 -14.91
CA LYS A 51 1.00 -17.76 -15.58
C LYS A 51 1.45 -16.44 -14.94
N SER A 52 1.81 -15.46 -15.76
CA SER A 52 2.23 -14.13 -15.30
C SER A 52 1.23 -13.05 -15.68
N SER A 53 1.29 -11.92 -14.98
CA SER A 53 0.66 -10.65 -15.33
C SER A 53 1.61 -9.51 -14.95
N ASP A 54 1.70 -8.51 -15.82
CA ASP A 54 2.39 -7.25 -15.53
C ASP A 54 1.48 -6.26 -14.77
N GLU A 55 0.23 -6.64 -14.53
CA GLU A 55 -0.64 -5.91 -13.63
C GLU A 55 -0.14 -6.03 -12.18
N ALA A 56 -0.34 -4.97 -11.40
CA ALA A 56 -0.03 -4.99 -9.99
C ALA A 56 -0.77 -6.14 -9.29
N SER A 57 -0.10 -6.75 -8.30
CA SER A 57 -0.70 -7.83 -7.51
C SER A 57 -2.12 -7.45 -7.05
N PRO A 58 -3.10 -8.37 -7.19
CA PRO A 58 -4.48 -8.11 -6.76
C PRO A 58 -4.61 -8.06 -5.23
N LEU A 59 -3.54 -8.38 -4.50
CA LEU A 59 -3.52 -8.34 -3.04
C LEU A 59 -3.26 -6.92 -2.56
N GLU A 60 -4.33 -6.20 -2.19
CA GLU A 60 -4.27 -4.82 -1.71
C GLU A 60 -3.39 -4.64 -0.46
N PHE A 61 -3.22 -5.70 0.34
CA PHE A 61 -2.45 -5.70 1.59
C PHE A 61 -1.01 -6.21 1.43
N ALA A 62 -0.60 -6.70 0.25
CA ALA A 62 0.79 -7.03 -0.02
C ALA A 62 1.56 -5.74 -0.38
N PRO A 63 2.89 -5.69 -0.17
CA PRO A 63 3.69 -4.65 -0.80
C PRO A 63 3.43 -4.77 -2.31
N PRO A 64 2.84 -3.75 -2.92
CA PRO A 64 2.52 -3.79 -4.33
C PRO A 64 3.82 -3.93 -5.11
N ALA A 65 3.66 -4.53 -6.28
CA ALA A 65 4.54 -4.34 -7.41
C ALA A 65 4.93 -2.86 -7.51
N GLY A 66 6.23 -2.57 -7.55
CA GLY A 66 6.70 -1.27 -8.05
C GLY A 66 6.30 -1.09 -9.52
N ASP A 67 6.64 0.06 -10.11
CA ASP A 67 6.27 0.38 -11.51
C ASP A 67 6.85 -0.62 -12.54
N SER A 68 7.82 -1.44 -12.13
CA SER A 68 8.39 -2.54 -12.90
C SER A 68 8.36 -3.82 -12.09
N ALA A 69 7.21 -4.51 -12.10
CA ALA A 69 7.07 -5.81 -11.47
C ALA A 69 6.17 -6.73 -12.28
N THR A 70 6.48 -8.03 -12.22
CA THR A 70 5.66 -9.08 -12.83
C THR A 70 5.18 -10.02 -11.74
N THR A 71 3.87 -10.30 -11.71
CA THR A 71 3.27 -11.22 -10.75
C THR A 71 2.98 -12.57 -11.41
N TYR A 72 3.46 -13.65 -10.79
CA TYR A 72 3.33 -15.04 -11.22
C TYR A 72 2.33 -15.77 -10.32
N TYR A 73 1.46 -16.58 -10.92
CA TYR A 73 0.33 -17.25 -10.27
C TYR A 73 0.45 -18.76 -10.43
N ASN A 74 0.64 -19.50 -9.33
CA ASN A 74 0.56 -20.96 -9.39
C ASN A 74 -0.82 -21.42 -9.90
N ALA A 75 -0.95 -22.69 -10.27
CA ALA A 75 -2.22 -23.20 -10.85
C ALA A 75 -3.43 -22.94 -9.94
N ILE A 76 -3.27 -23.06 -8.62
CA ILE A 76 -4.34 -22.83 -7.62
C ILE A 76 -4.73 -21.35 -7.56
N ALA A 77 -3.77 -20.43 -7.65
CA ALA A 77 -4.04 -18.99 -7.64
C ALA A 77 -4.77 -18.48 -8.89
N GLN A 78 -4.92 -19.32 -9.92
CA GLN A 78 -5.68 -19.00 -11.13
C GLN A 78 -7.17 -19.38 -10.99
N GLU A 79 -7.54 -20.11 -9.95
CA GLU A 79 -8.93 -20.45 -9.65
C GLU A 79 -9.68 -19.26 -9.04
N ASP A 80 -11.01 -19.25 -9.21
CA ASP A 80 -11.86 -18.20 -8.66
C ASP A 80 -11.75 -18.14 -7.13
N GLY A 81 -11.68 -16.92 -6.60
CA GLY A 81 -11.51 -16.67 -5.16
C GLY A 81 -10.13 -17.01 -4.57
N MET A 82 -9.16 -17.49 -5.38
CA MET A 82 -7.79 -17.84 -4.94
C MET A 82 -7.79 -18.72 -3.68
N PRO A 83 -8.22 -19.99 -3.79
CA PRO A 83 -8.41 -20.86 -2.63
C PRO A 83 -7.10 -21.14 -1.88
N ARG A 84 -7.21 -21.83 -0.74
CA ARG A 84 -6.05 -22.16 0.10
C ARG A 84 -5.00 -22.92 -0.72
N GLY A 85 -3.73 -22.54 -0.52
CA GLY A 85 -2.61 -23.04 -1.34
C GLY A 85 -2.35 -22.22 -2.61
N ALA A 86 -3.15 -21.19 -2.90
CA ALA A 86 -2.81 -20.17 -3.87
C ALA A 86 -1.48 -19.50 -3.45
N VAL A 87 -0.55 -19.42 -4.39
CA VAL A 87 0.75 -18.75 -4.24
C VAL A 87 0.91 -17.74 -5.36
N LEU A 88 1.21 -16.50 -4.96
CA LEU A 88 1.62 -15.42 -5.86
C LEU A 88 3.08 -15.10 -5.58
N VAL A 89 3.86 -14.93 -6.65
CA VAL A 89 5.23 -14.41 -6.57
C VAL A 89 5.28 -13.14 -7.40
N THR A 90 5.54 -12.01 -6.78
CA THR A 90 5.79 -10.74 -7.48
C THR A 90 7.28 -10.51 -7.55
N GLU A 91 7.83 -10.52 -8.76
CA GLU A 91 9.21 -10.15 -9.03
C GLU A 91 9.32 -8.65 -9.28
N HIS A 92 10.12 -7.97 -8.46
CA HIS A 92 10.37 -6.53 -8.58
C HIS A 92 11.69 -6.29 -9.30
N ARG A 93 11.67 -5.39 -10.28
CA ARG A 93 12.83 -5.02 -11.08
C ARG A 93 13.16 -3.55 -10.91
N ASP A 94 14.43 -3.22 -11.06
CA ASP A 94 14.88 -1.83 -11.13
C ASP A 94 14.63 -1.23 -12.53
N ALA A 95 15.04 0.02 -12.73
CA ALA A 95 14.92 0.71 -14.01
C ALA A 95 15.74 0.07 -15.15
N GLY A 96 16.75 -0.76 -14.82
CA GLY A 96 17.54 -1.55 -15.77
C GLY A 96 16.88 -2.89 -16.13
N GLY A 97 15.79 -3.26 -15.47
CA GLY A 97 15.13 -4.55 -15.64
C GLY A 97 15.77 -5.68 -14.82
N GLU A 98 16.73 -5.38 -13.94
CA GLU A 98 17.36 -6.39 -13.09
C GLU A 98 16.48 -6.70 -11.88
N LYS A 99 16.42 -7.98 -11.49
CA LYS A 99 15.66 -8.42 -10.32
C LYS A 99 16.31 -7.91 -9.04
N VAL A 100 15.58 -7.10 -8.27
CA VAL A 100 16.06 -6.53 -7.00
C VAL A 100 15.37 -7.13 -5.78
N ALA A 101 14.13 -7.62 -5.93
CA ALA A 101 13.37 -8.19 -4.82
C ALA A 101 12.30 -9.17 -5.31
N LEU A 102 11.82 -10.00 -4.39
CA LEU A 102 10.68 -10.91 -4.56
C LEU A 102 9.67 -10.71 -3.41
N THR A 103 8.39 -10.53 -3.73
CA THR A 103 7.30 -10.70 -2.75
C THR A 103 6.63 -12.04 -2.98
N VAL A 104 6.61 -12.90 -1.97
CA VAL A 104 5.88 -14.17 -2.00
C VAL A 104 4.66 -14.05 -1.12
N ALA A 105 3.47 -14.30 -1.66
CA ALA A 105 2.22 -14.32 -0.93
C ALA A 105 1.54 -15.68 -1.05
N VAL A 106 1.06 -16.22 0.08
CA VAL A 106 0.38 -17.51 0.16
C VAL A 106 -0.95 -17.36 0.90
N ARG A 107 -2.00 -17.96 0.34
CA ARG A 107 -3.31 -18.03 1.01
C ARG A 107 -3.22 -19.09 2.11
N ALA A 108 -3.13 -18.64 3.35
CA ALA A 108 -2.97 -19.47 4.53
C ALA A 108 -4.31 -20.13 4.97
N LYS A 109 -4.29 -20.78 6.13
CA LYS A 109 -5.49 -21.35 6.74
C LYS A 109 -6.50 -20.25 7.09
N GLU A 110 -7.78 -20.59 7.10
CA GLU A 110 -8.83 -19.65 7.51
C GLU A 110 -8.67 -19.19 8.95
N GLY A 111 -8.97 -17.91 9.18
CA GLY A 111 -8.76 -17.26 10.46
C GLY A 111 -7.29 -17.02 10.80
N TYR A 112 -6.38 -17.17 9.83
CA TYR A 112 -4.97 -16.84 10.01
C TYR A 112 -4.79 -15.36 10.36
N ASN A 113 -5.38 -14.48 9.56
CA ASN A 113 -5.29 -13.04 9.79
C ASN A 113 -6.43 -12.31 9.04
N SER A 114 -7.43 -11.86 9.79
CA SER A 114 -8.58 -11.15 9.21
C SER A 114 -8.20 -9.85 8.50
N ARG A 115 -7.11 -9.18 8.91
CA ARG A 115 -6.65 -7.93 8.28
C ARG A 115 -6.11 -8.16 6.87
N THR A 116 -5.42 -9.28 6.66
CA THR A 116 -4.86 -9.66 5.36
C THR A 116 -5.75 -10.68 4.64
N ARG A 117 -7.00 -10.87 5.12
CA ARG A 117 -7.94 -11.87 4.60
C ARG A 117 -7.27 -13.24 4.47
N ASP A 118 -6.59 -13.70 5.51
CA ASP A 118 -5.87 -14.97 5.60
C ASP A 118 -4.69 -15.15 4.62
N TRP A 119 -4.21 -14.08 4.01
CA TRP A 119 -2.95 -14.14 3.29
C TRP A 119 -1.77 -13.93 4.23
N TYR A 120 -0.74 -14.74 4.05
CA TYR A 120 0.60 -14.42 4.50
C TYR A 120 1.41 -13.90 3.32
N TRP A 121 2.25 -12.90 3.55
CA TRP A 121 3.25 -12.52 2.56
C TRP A 121 4.59 -12.20 3.22
N ALA A 122 5.66 -12.43 2.47
CA ALA A 122 7.02 -12.06 2.81
C ALA A 122 7.70 -11.39 1.60
N HIS A 123 8.48 -10.35 1.88
CA HIS A 123 9.25 -9.59 0.92
C HIS A 123 10.73 -9.85 1.16
N PHE A 124 11.42 -10.30 0.12
CA PHE A 124 12.82 -10.69 0.12
C PHE A 124 13.59 -9.83 -0.86
N LEU A 125 14.85 -9.54 -0.56
CA LEU A 125 15.78 -9.07 -1.58
C LEU A 125 16.10 -10.22 -2.57
N ALA A 126 16.71 -9.88 -3.70
CA ALA A 126 17.09 -10.86 -4.73
C ALA A 126 18.00 -12.00 -4.22
N ASP A 127 18.72 -11.79 -3.12
CA ASP A 127 19.58 -12.79 -2.48
C ASP A 127 18.89 -13.62 -1.38
N GLY A 128 17.59 -13.41 -1.16
CA GLY A 128 16.81 -14.13 -0.14
C GLY A 128 16.79 -13.47 1.23
N THR A 129 17.44 -12.32 1.41
CA THR A 129 17.35 -11.57 2.67
C THR A 129 15.91 -11.15 2.94
N LEU A 130 15.34 -11.63 4.05
CA LEU A 130 13.99 -11.28 4.47
C LEU A 130 13.92 -9.82 4.93
N VAL A 131 13.22 -9.00 4.17
CA VAL A 131 13.01 -7.58 4.46
C VAL A 131 11.82 -7.40 5.37
N LYS A 132 10.65 -7.89 4.94
CA LYS A 132 9.36 -7.60 5.60
C LYS A 132 8.37 -8.74 5.44
N THR A 133 7.45 -8.87 6.40
CA THR A 133 6.30 -9.79 6.34
C THR A 133 5.01 -9.05 6.63
N CYS A 134 3.88 -9.70 6.32
CA CYS A 134 2.54 -9.20 6.65
C CYS A 134 2.26 -9.06 8.15
N ILE A 135 3.11 -9.64 9.00
CA ILE A 135 2.98 -9.58 10.46
C ILE A 135 3.72 -8.36 11.01
N ASP A 136 4.69 -7.82 10.28
CA ASP A 136 5.47 -6.67 10.72
C ASP A 136 4.55 -5.44 10.81
N LYS A 137 4.33 -4.96 12.03
CA LYS A 137 3.42 -3.85 12.31
C LYS A 137 4.18 -2.54 12.22
N SER A 138 4.43 -2.04 11.01
CA SER A 138 4.78 -0.62 10.86
C SER A 138 3.51 0.19 10.62
N PRO A 139 3.14 1.12 11.52
CA PRO A 139 1.97 2.00 11.34
C PRO A 139 2.12 2.92 10.12
N HIS A 140 3.31 2.99 9.55
CA HIS A 140 3.65 3.82 8.39
C HIS A 140 3.85 3.02 7.11
N SER A 141 3.44 1.75 7.10
CA SER A 141 3.51 0.92 5.92
C SER A 141 2.56 1.45 4.85
N LYS A 142 3.10 1.74 3.66
CA LYS A 142 2.32 2.19 2.50
C LYS A 142 2.56 1.30 1.30
N ARG A 143 1.61 1.26 0.37
CA ARG A 143 1.77 0.60 -0.94
C ARG A 143 3.05 1.11 -1.61
N GLY A 144 3.98 0.20 -1.90
CA GLY A 144 5.16 0.43 -2.73
C GLY A 144 6.38 0.83 -1.91
N PHE A 145 6.22 0.88 -0.59
CA PHE A 145 7.26 1.31 0.31
C PHE A 145 7.53 0.29 1.42
N VAL A 146 8.81 0.17 1.76
CA VAL A 146 9.28 -0.44 2.99
C VAL A 146 9.72 0.70 3.90
N THR A 147 9.27 0.65 5.16
CA THR A 147 9.60 1.66 6.15
C THR A 147 10.21 1.05 7.39
N PHE A 148 11.16 1.77 8.00
CA PHE A 148 11.83 1.39 9.24
C PHE A 148 11.89 2.60 10.16
N GLU A 149 11.54 2.42 11.42
CA GLU A 149 11.78 3.42 12.45
C GLU A 149 13.16 3.17 13.07
N ALA A 150 14.03 4.18 13.02
CA ALA A 150 15.36 4.13 13.63
C ALA A 150 15.74 5.53 14.15
N ASP A 151 16.20 5.61 15.40
CA ASP A 151 16.60 6.85 16.07
C ASP A 151 15.51 7.95 16.04
N GLY A 152 14.24 7.57 16.18
CA GLY A 152 13.10 8.50 16.13
C GLY A 152 12.88 9.12 14.74
N ARG A 153 13.37 8.46 13.68
CA ARG A 153 13.18 8.85 12.28
C ARG A 153 12.56 7.71 11.52
N LEU A 154 11.80 8.04 10.49
CA LEU A 154 11.21 7.07 9.58
C LEU A 154 12.04 7.00 8.30
N TRP A 155 12.75 5.90 8.12
CA TRP A 155 13.36 5.57 6.85
C TRP A 155 12.33 5.01 5.89
N VAL A 156 12.36 5.48 4.65
CA VAL A 156 11.41 5.14 3.59
C VAL A 156 12.19 4.69 2.36
N PHE A 157 11.85 3.50 1.85
CA PHE A 157 12.45 2.91 0.66
C PHE A 157 11.35 2.45 -0.28
N GLY A 158 11.54 2.61 -1.59
CA GLY A 158 10.74 1.85 -2.56
C GLY A 158 10.96 0.35 -2.40
N THR A 159 9.94 -0.47 -2.67
CA THR A 159 10.06 -1.95 -2.66
C THR A 159 11.06 -2.49 -3.68
N ASN A 160 11.43 -1.68 -4.68
CA ASN A 160 12.44 -1.98 -5.69
C ASN A 160 13.73 -1.15 -5.51
N SER A 161 13.94 -0.49 -4.38
CA SER A 161 15.15 0.30 -4.13
C SER A 161 16.36 -0.61 -3.93
N SER A 162 17.41 -0.38 -4.71
CA SER A 162 18.69 -1.09 -4.56
C SER A 162 19.40 -0.70 -3.25
N GLU A 163 19.17 0.53 -2.78
CA GLU A 163 19.72 1.12 -1.57
C GLU A 163 19.16 0.45 -0.31
N LEU A 164 17.99 -0.19 -0.40
CA LEU A 164 17.41 -0.97 0.70
C LEU A 164 18.38 -2.04 1.20
N LYS A 165 19.12 -2.70 0.29
CA LYS A 165 20.14 -3.69 0.68
C LYS A 165 21.28 -3.07 1.47
N GLN A 166 21.75 -1.90 1.03
CA GLN A 166 22.79 -1.16 1.73
C GLN A 166 22.31 -0.77 3.14
N TYR A 167 21.10 -0.26 3.25
CA TYR A 167 20.50 0.12 4.54
C TYR A 167 20.38 -1.08 5.47
N LEU A 168 19.87 -2.22 5.01
CA LEU A 168 19.72 -3.43 5.84
C LEU A 168 21.08 -3.96 6.35
N THR A 169 22.16 -3.73 5.61
CA THR A 169 23.51 -4.17 5.99
C THR A 169 24.17 -3.21 6.99
N SER A 170 23.97 -1.91 6.83
CA SER A 170 24.75 -0.88 7.54
C SER A 170 23.95 -0.04 8.54
N GLY A 171 22.62 -0.08 8.49
CA GLY A 171 21.71 0.75 9.27
C GLY A 171 21.59 2.20 8.80
N GLU A 172 22.40 2.65 7.83
CA GLU A 172 22.37 4.01 7.31
C GLU A 172 22.87 4.09 5.87
N LEU A 173 22.31 5.00 5.06
CA LEU A 173 22.81 5.28 3.73
C LEU A 173 23.88 6.37 3.73
N ALA A 174 24.96 6.14 2.99
CA ALA A 174 26.01 7.14 2.78
C ALA A 174 25.48 8.43 2.10
N LYS A 175 24.48 8.30 1.23
CA LYS A 175 23.74 9.42 0.63
C LYS A 175 22.26 9.21 0.90
N HIS A 176 21.62 10.22 1.49
CA HIS A 176 20.20 10.22 1.75
C HIS A 176 19.67 11.65 1.82
N VAL A 177 18.35 11.78 1.68
CA VAL A 177 17.61 13.03 1.87
C VAL A 177 16.89 12.98 3.22
N ILE A 178 16.81 14.13 3.88
CA ILE A 178 16.11 14.29 5.17
C ILE A 178 15.01 15.34 4.99
N ARG A 179 13.79 15.02 5.43
CA ARG A 179 12.67 15.97 5.54
C ARG A 179 12.19 16.04 6.99
N PRO A 180 12.69 16.99 7.79
CA PRO A 180 12.28 17.15 9.18
C PRO A 180 10.78 17.43 9.29
N GLY A 181 10.09 16.73 10.19
CA GLY A 181 8.67 17.00 10.49
C GLY A 181 7.66 16.58 9.41
N ALA A 182 8.11 16.01 8.29
CA ALA A 182 7.23 15.74 7.15
C ALA A 182 6.42 14.44 7.28
N GLY A 183 6.87 13.51 8.12
CA GLY A 183 6.23 12.21 8.26
C GLY A 183 4.99 12.24 9.18
N PRO A 184 4.27 11.10 9.27
CA PRO A 184 3.13 10.96 10.17
C PRO A 184 3.50 11.32 11.61
N GLY A 185 2.64 12.07 12.30
CA GLY A 185 2.93 12.55 13.66
C GLY A 185 4.10 13.53 13.77
N GLY A 186 4.55 14.13 12.67
CA GLY A 186 5.70 15.04 12.66
C GLY A 186 7.06 14.33 12.75
N ILE A 187 7.12 13.02 12.45
CA ILE A 187 8.39 12.30 12.41
C ILE A 187 9.27 12.79 11.25
N THR A 188 10.59 12.78 11.44
CA THR A 188 11.53 13.10 10.36
C THR A 188 11.61 11.96 9.37
N LEU A 189 11.41 12.25 8.08
CA LEU A 189 11.60 11.26 7.01
C LEU A 189 13.05 11.23 6.53
N LYS A 190 13.57 10.04 6.29
CA LYS A 190 14.81 9.76 5.58
C LYS A 190 14.54 8.83 4.39
N ALA A 191 15.18 9.07 3.26
CA ALA A 191 15.08 8.18 2.09
C ALA A 191 16.33 8.29 1.20
N PRO A 192 16.55 7.37 0.25
CA PRO A 192 17.64 7.45 -0.72
C PRO A 192 17.67 8.79 -1.49
N ASP A 193 16.50 9.30 -1.84
CA ASP A 193 16.31 10.51 -2.64
C ASP A 193 15.03 11.27 -2.26
N ALA A 194 14.86 12.47 -2.84
CA ALA A 194 13.70 13.31 -2.56
C ALA A 194 12.42 12.76 -3.19
N GLU A 195 12.51 12.13 -4.38
CA GLU A 195 11.37 11.59 -5.10
C GLU A 195 10.69 10.48 -4.30
N THR A 196 11.46 9.62 -3.64
CA THR A 196 10.96 8.56 -2.76
C THR A 196 10.15 9.15 -1.59
N ILE A 197 10.64 10.23 -0.97
CA ILE A 197 9.89 10.91 0.09
C ILE A 197 8.60 11.52 -0.47
N ASP A 198 8.70 12.22 -1.59
CA ASP A 198 7.56 12.93 -2.15
C ASP A 198 6.47 11.94 -2.58
N ARG A 199 6.82 10.84 -3.26
CA ARG A 199 5.90 9.75 -3.60
C ARG A 199 5.28 9.12 -2.34
N PHE A 200 6.07 8.89 -1.29
CA PHE A 200 5.56 8.33 -0.04
C PHE A 200 4.55 9.25 0.63
N LEU A 201 4.81 10.57 0.64
CA LEU A 201 3.93 11.57 1.22
C LEU A 201 2.64 11.76 0.41
N THR A 202 2.72 11.68 -0.91
CA THR A 202 1.59 11.95 -1.79
C THR A 202 0.70 10.73 -2.01
N LEU A 203 1.21 9.51 -1.76
CA LEU A 203 0.45 8.29 -1.94
C LEU A 203 -0.77 8.24 -1.03
N LYS A 204 -1.94 8.07 -1.65
CA LYS A 204 -3.23 7.82 -1.03
C LYS A 204 -4.03 6.81 -1.85
N ASP A 205 -4.71 5.90 -1.15
CA ASP A 205 -5.51 4.86 -1.81
C ASP A 205 -6.65 5.47 -2.65
N GLY A 206 -6.91 4.86 -3.81
CA GLY A 206 -7.90 5.35 -4.78
C GLY A 206 -7.40 6.47 -5.69
N PHE A 207 -6.17 6.97 -5.50
CA PHE A 207 -5.60 8.03 -6.31
C PHE A 207 -4.27 7.62 -6.97
N ILE A 208 -4.04 8.16 -8.15
CA ILE A 208 -2.73 8.17 -8.81
C ILE A 208 -2.20 9.60 -8.72
N THR A 209 -0.97 9.74 -8.23
CA THR A 209 -0.31 11.04 -8.10
C THR A 209 0.94 11.10 -8.97
N LYS A 210 1.16 12.23 -9.63
CA LYS A 210 2.39 12.52 -10.40
C LYS A 210 2.94 13.88 -9.98
N ILE A 211 4.26 13.98 -9.87
CA ILE A 211 4.92 15.25 -9.59
C ILE A 211 5.54 15.76 -10.88
N ASP A 212 5.13 16.93 -11.31
CA ASP A 212 5.61 17.58 -12.53
C ASP A 212 5.80 19.07 -12.27
N ASP A 213 6.99 19.60 -12.60
CA ASP A 213 7.40 20.99 -12.33
C ASP A 213 7.14 21.43 -10.86
N GLY A 214 7.43 20.53 -9.91
CA GLY A 214 7.20 20.77 -8.48
C GLY A 214 5.73 20.92 -8.06
N ARG A 215 4.79 20.46 -8.91
CA ARG A 215 3.35 20.45 -8.63
C ARG A 215 2.84 19.02 -8.56
N LEU A 216 1.89 18.79 -7.66
CA LEU A 216 1.25 17.49 -7.48
C LEU A 216 0.02 17.40 -8.38
N TRP A 217 0.09 16.59 -9.43
CA TRP A 217 -1.08 16.14 -10.15
C TRP A 217 -1.75 14.99 -9.41
N VAL A 218 -3.06 15.07 -9.25
CA VAL A 218 -3.88 14.07 -8.57
C VAL A 218 -5.01 13.63 -9.48
N PHE A 219 -5.15 12.31 -9.65
CA PHE A 219 -6.22 11.69 -10.43
C PHE A 219 -6.87 10.59 -9.61
N ARG A 220 -8.18 10.40 -9.80
CA ARG A 220 -8.83 9.16 -9.34
C ARG A 220 -8.24 7.99 -10.13
N LYS A 221 -8.06 6.86 -9.47
CA LYS A 221 -7.55 5.65 -10.11
C LYS A 221 -8.48 5.26 -11.28
N ASP A 222 -7.89 4.85 -12.39
CA ASP A 222 -8.58 4.36 -13.60
C ASP A 222 -9.47 5.38 -14.32
N SER A 223 -9.35 6.68 -14.01
CA SER A 223 -10.17 7.74 -14.62
C SER A 223 -9.77 8.04 -16.08
N GLU A 224 -10.72 8.52 -16.89
CA GLU A 224 -10.45 8.92 -18.28
C GLU A 224 -9.49 10.13 -18.36
N GLU A 225 -9.48 10.97 -17.33
CA GLU A 225 -8.57 12.10 -17.23
C GLU A 225 -7.14 11.67 -16.93
N LEU A 226 -6.94 10.61 -16.13
CA LEU A 226 -5.62 10.01 -15.97
C LEU A 226 -5.09 9.50 -17.31
N LYS A 227 -5.91 8.75 -18.07
CA LYS A 227 -5.55 8.25 -19.40
C LYS A 227 -5.22 9.39 -20.37
N SER A 228 -6.04 10.45 -20.34
CA SER A 228 -5.85 11.63 -21.17
C SER A 228 -4.53 12.34 -20.82
N PHE A 229 -4.25 12.53 -19.53
CA PHE A 229 -3.01 13.11 -19.04
C PHE A 229 -1.79 12.27 -19.41
N GLU A 230 -1.89 10.94 -19.36
CA GLU A 230 -0.80 10.04 -19.78
C GLU A 230 -0.48 10.13 -21.27
N ALA A 231 -1.48 10.40 -22.10
CA ALA A 231 -1.29 10.57 -23.53
C ALA A 231 -0.71 11.94 -23.91
N SER A 232 -1.10 13.01 -23.21
CA SER A 232 -0.75 14.40 -23.59
C SER A 232 0.29 15.08 -22.70
N GLY A 233 0.50 14.60 -21.46
CA GLY A 233 1.28 15.27 -20.42
C GLY A 233 0.57 16.43 -19.72
N GLU A 234 -0.62 16.86 -20.17
CA GLU A 234 -1.39 17.95 -19.56
C GLU A 234 -2.89 17.82 -19.83
N LEU A 235 -3.71 18.24 -18.85
CA LEU A 235 -5.16 18.34 -19.02
C LEU A 235 -5.60 19.70 -19.57
N ALA A 236 -6.43 19.68 -20.61
CA ALA A 236 -7.05 20.88 -21.18
C ALA A 236 -7.90 21.68 -20.17
N LYS A 237 -8.53 20.98 -19.21
CA LYS A 237 -9.24 21.58 -18.09
C LYS A 237 -8.73 20.96 -16.80
N HIS A 238 -8.29 21.82 -15.88
CA HIS A 238 -7.86 21.40 -14.56
C HIS A 238 -8.11 22.53 -13.56
N VAL A 239 -8.16 22.16 -12.29
CA VAL A 239 -8.20 23.11 -11.18
C VAL A 239 -6.83 23.16 -10.51
N ILE A 240 -6.50 24.31 -9.94
CA ILE A 240 -5.24 24.55 -9.23
C ILE A 240 -5.58 24.97 -7.80
N ARG A 241 -4.88 24.37 -6.82
CA ARG A 241 -4.94 24.73 -5.40
C ARG A 241 -3.51 24.96 -4.89
N PRO A 242 -3.03 26.22 -4.92
CA PRO A 242 -1.72 26.56 -4.39
C PRO A 242 -1.62 26.21 -2.91
N ASN A 243 -0.47 25.69 -2.49
CA ASN A 243 -0.15 25.37 -1.09
C ASN A 243 -1.09 24.38 -0.38
N ALA A 244 -1.88 23.59 -1.14
CA ALA A 244 -2.84 22.65 -0.56
C ALA A 244 -2.25 21.25 -0.34
N GLY A 245 -1.16 20.89 -1.01
CA GLY A 245 -0.56 19.57 -0.97
C GLY A 245 0.46 19.37 0.16
N PRO A 246 0.97 18.13 0.32
CA PRO A 246 2.02 17.82 1.26
C PRO A 246 3.20 18.79 1.13
N GLY A 247 3.71 19.29 2.26
CA GLY A 247 4.81 20.26 2.27
C GLY A 247 4.49 21.61 1.64
N GLY A 248 3.21 21.96 1.46
CA GLY A 248 2.80 23.20 0.79
C GLY A 248 2.91 23.12 -0.74
N MET A 249 2.91 21.92 -1.31
CA MET A 249 2.93 21.74 -2.77
C MET A 249 1.64 22.25 -3.41
N THR A 250 1.72 22.79 -4.63
CA THR A 250 0.52 23.12 -5.41
C THR A 250 -0.13 21.85 -5.94
N ILE A 251 -1.43 21.67 -5.70
CA ILE A 251 -2.19 20.55 -6.27
C ILE A 251 -2.85 20.98 -7.58
N LYS A 252 -2.74 20.12 -8.59
CA LYS A 252 -3.53 20.14 -9.83
C LYS A 252 -4.39 18.87 -9.92
N ALA A 253 -5.62 19.01 -10.39
CA ALA A 253 -6.50 17.86 -10.63
C ALA A 253 -7.53 18.18 -11.72
N PRO A 254 -8.24 17.19 -12.29
CA PRO A 254 -9.27 17.44 -13.30
C PRO A 254 -10.39 18.36 -12.81
N ASP A 255 -10.79 18.22 -11.56
CA ASP A 255 -11.88 18.97 -10.93
C ASP A 255 -11.63 19.21 -9.43
N ASN A 256 -12.46 20.07 -8.84
CA ASN A 256 -12.35 20.43 -7.43
C ASN A 256 -12.72 19.26 -6.48
N GLU A 257 -13.59 18.35 -6.91
CA GLU A 257 -14.05 17.23 -6.10
C GLU A 257 -12.90 16.24 -5.88
N THR A 258 -12.12 15.94 -6.92
CA THR A 258 -10.92 15.12 -6.87
C THR A 258 -9.91 15.64 -5.85
N ILE A 259 -9.68 16.97 -5.81
CA ILE A 259 -8.77 17.55 -4.82
C ILE A 259 -9.33 17.38 -3.41
N LEU A 260 -10.63 17.65 -3.22
CA LEU A 260 -11.25 17.57 -1.90
C LEU A 260 -11.26 16.15 -1.36
N GLU A 261 -11.61 15.17 -2.19
CA GLU A 261 -11.54 13.75 -1.82
C GLU A 261 -10.10 13.35 -1.47
N TYR A 262 -9.14 13.68 -2.33
CA TYR A 262 -7.72 13.39 -2.08
C TYR A 262 -7.23 13.98 -0.76
N LEU A 263 -7.52 15.27 -0.49
CA LEU A 263 -7.13 15.92 0.75
C LEU A 263 -7.83 15.28 1.96
N ALA A 264 -9.07 14.84 1.79
CA ALA A 264 -9.88 14.24 2.82
C ALA A 264 -9.55 12.76 3.09
N THR A 265 -8.93 12.04 2.15
CA THR A 265 -8.57 10.62 2.34
C THR A 265 -7.65 10.42 3.55
N ARG A 266 -8.05 9.48 4.42
CA ARG A 266 -7.34 9.02 5.61
C ARG A 266 -7.43 7.50 5.71
N ASP A 267 -6.41 6.88 6.28
CA ASP A 267 -6.36 5.43 6.46
C ASP A 267 -7.51 4.95 7.36
N GLY A 268 -8.12 3.82 6.98
CA GLY A 268 -9.24 3.24 7.73
C GLY A 268 -10.61 3.90 7.43
N PHE A 269 -10.67 4.91 6.57
CA PHE A 269 -11.91 5.56 6.15
C PHE A 269 -12.11 5.51 4.64
N HIS A 270 -13.37 5.33 4.23
CA HIS A 270 -13.81 5.63 2.87
C HIS A 270 -14.33 7.06 2.82
N VAL A 271 -13.89 7.81 1.82
CA VAL A 271 -14.23 9.21 1.60
C VAL A 271 -14.79 9.37 0.21
N THR A 272 -15.92 10.05 0.08
CA THR A 272 -16.54 10.37 -1.21
C THR A 272 -17.15 11.77 -1.18
N PHE A 273 -17.16 12.46 -2.32
CA PHE A 273 -17.75 13.78 -2.45
C PHE A 273 -19.13 13.65 -3.11
N ASP A 274 -20.16 14.14 -2.43
CA ASP A 274 -21.52 14.16 -2.97
C ASP A 274 -22.23 15.45 -2.57
N SER A 275 -22.93 16.07 -3.53
CA SER A 275 -23.77 17.25 -3.29
C SER A 275 -23.03 18.42 -2.59
N GLY A 276 -21.75 18.62 -2.91
CA GLY A 276 -20.94 19.68 -2.32
C GLY A 276 -20.46 19.40 -0.88
N ARG A 277 -20.48 18.14 -0.44
CA ARG A 277 -20.16 17.69 0.92
C ARG A 277 -19.22 16.49 0.86
N ILE A 278 -18.37 16.35 1.87
CA ILE A 278 -17.56 15.15 2.04
C ILE A 278 -18.35 14.17 2.91
N TRP A 279 -18.53 12.95 2.42
CA TRP A 279 -19.04 11.84 3.21
C TRP A 279 -17.89 10.96 3.67
N VAL A 280 -17.94 10.54 4.92
CA VAL A 280 -16.94 9.69 5.55
C VAL A 280 -17.59 8.48 6.20
N PHE A 281 -17.02 7.31 5.94
CA PHE A 281 -17.42 6.03 6.52
C PHE A 281 -16.18 5.28 7.00
N ARG A 282 -16.32 4.42 8.01
CA ARG A 282 -15.25 3.46 8.33
C ARG A 282 -15.11 2.49 7.15
N ALA A 283 -13.88 2.11 6.81
CA ALA A 283 -13.63 1.20 5.71
C ALA A 283 -14.37 -0.13 5.92
N SER A 284 -15.04 -0.61 4.86
CA SER A 284 -15.82 -1.87 4.87
C SER A 284 -16.97 -1.92 5.90
N SER A 285 -17.48 -0.77 6.35
CA SER A 285 -18.60 -0.75 7.29
C SER A 285 -19.96 -1.06 6.60
N PRO A 286 -20.96 -1.59 7.33
CA PRO A 286 -22.30 -1.78 6.79
C PRO A 286 -22.94 -0.48 6.28
N GLU A 287 -22.65 0.64 6.93
CA GLU A 287 -23.16 1.97 6.56
C GLU A 287 -22.59 2.43 5.22
N LEU A 288 -21.31 2.13 4.95
CA LEU A 288 -20.72 2.36 3.63
C LEU A 288 -21.44 1.54 2.56
N ALA A 289 -21.70 0.25 2.81
CA ALA A 289 -22.41 -0.60 1.87
C ALA A 289 -23.85 -0.13 1.62
N GLU A 290 -24.53 0.33 2.67
CA GLU A 290 -25.87 0.93 2.55
C GLU A 290 -25.82 2.23 1.75
N PHE A 291 -24.87 3.12 2.02
CA PHE A 291 -24.69 4.36 1.27
C PHE A 291 -24.44 4.10 -0.22
N GLN A 292 -23.58 3.14 -0.54
CA GLN A 292 -23.31 2.76 -1.93
C GLN A 292 -24.54 2.18 -2.64
N SER A 293 -25.44 1.49 -1.91
CA SER A 293 -26.64 0.89 -2.47
C SER A 293 -27.82 1.86 -2.58
N LYS A 294 -28.00 2.75 -1.60
CA LYS A 294 -29.22 3.56 -1.43
C LYS A 294 -28.98 5.07 -1.48
N GLY A 295 -27.73 5.53 -1.46
CA GLY A 295 -27.36 6.93 -1.33
C GLY A 295 -27.37 7.43 0.12
N GLU A 296 -27.67 8.72 0.31
CA GLU A 296 -27.63 9.40 1.61
C GLU A 296 -28.49 8.68 2.68
N PRO A 297 -27.91 8.26 3.83
CA PRO A 297 -28.65 7.59 4.89
C PRO A 297 -29.64 8.54 5.57
N ALA A 298 -30.78 7.99 5.99
CA ALA A 298 -31.85 8.73 6.65
C ALA A 298 -31.43 9.40 7.96
N LYS A 299 -30.43 8.82 8.65
CA LYS A 299 -29.78 9.40 9.83
C LYS A 299 -28.31 9.59 9.53
N HIS A 300 -27.82 10.79 9.76
CA HIS A 300 -26.41 11.14 9.64
C HIS A 300 -26.08 12.32 10.54
N VAL A 301 -24.79 12.54 10.75
CA VAL A 301 -24.25 13.67 11.48
C VAL A 301 -23.54 14.60 10.51
N ILE A 302 -23.61 15.91 10.78
CA ILE A 302 -23.00 16.95 9.96
C ILE A 302 -22.03 17.77 10.83
N ARG A 303 -20.84 18.05 10.30
CA ARG A 303 -19.86 19.00 10.85
C ARG A 303 -19.55 20.07 9.80
N PRO A 304 -20.29 21.20 9.81
CA PRO A 304 -20.05 22.28 8.86
C PRO A 304 -18.63 22.83 8.98
N GLY A 305 -17.94 23.00 7.85
CA GLY A 305 -16.60 23.60 7.82
C GLY A 305 -15.45 22.75 8.36
N ALA A 306 -15.72 21.51 8.79
CA ALA A 306 -14.70 20.66 9.45
C ALA A 306 -13.76 19.93 8.49
N GLY A 307 -14.09 19.87 7.20
CA GLY A 307 -13.32 19.19 6.17
C GLY A 307 -12.24 20.09 5.55
N PRO A 308 -11.38 19.51 4.70
CA PRO A 308 -10.39 20.27 3.94
C PRO A 308 -11.02 21.46 3.22
N LEU A 309 -10.31 22.59 3.25
CA LEU A 309 -10.75 23.84 2.61
C LEU A 309 -12.12 24.35 3.11
N GLY A 310 -12.52 24.00 4.34
CA GLY A 310 -13.77 24.45 4.95
C GLY A 310 -15.01 23.74 4.40
N VAL A 311 -14.85 22.57 3.79
CA VAL A 311 -15.99 21.77 3.31
C VAL A 311 -16.69 21.10 4.49
N THR A 312 -18.01 20.99 4.41
CA THR A 312 -18.80 20.27 5.41
C THR A 312 -18.59 18.76 5.31
N VAL A 313 -18.31 18.13 6.45
CA VAL A 313 -18.18 16.67 6.59
C VAL A 313 -19.51 16.08 7.07
N LYS A 314 -19.93 14.99 6.45
CA LYS A 314 -21.06 14.15 6.83
C LYS A 314 -20.57 12.73 7.13
N GLY A 315 -21.27 12.03 8.01
CA GLY A 315 -20.98 10.65 8.37
C GLY A 315 -22.17 9.96 9.04
N PRO A 316 -22.17 8.64 9.16
CA PRO A 316 -23.32 7.88 9.67
C PRO A 316 -23.64 8.20 11.13
N ASP A 317 -22.62 8.54 11.92
CA ASP A 317 -22.73 8.84 13.34
C ASP A 317 -21.61 9.80 13.79
N ALA A 318 -21.72 10.31 15.02
CA ALA A 318 -20.76 11.28 15.55
C ALA A 318 -19.39 10.65 15.83
N GLU A 319 -19.34 9.40 16.30
CA GLU A 319 -18.09 8.70 16.62
C GLU A 319 -17.22 8.52 15.37
N THR A 320 -17.83 8.13 14.25
CA THR A 320 -17.16 7.97 12.96
C THR A 320 -16.56 9.29 12.48
N ILE A 321 -17.28 10.41 12.58
CA ILE A 321 -16.73 11.73 12.19
C ILE A 321 -15.64 12.18 13.16
N ASP A 322 -15.84 12.01 14.46
CA ASP A 322 -14.87 12.46 15.46
C ASP A 322 -13.57 11.62 15.36
N GLN A 323 -13.66 10.31 15.11
CA GLN A 323 -12.49 9.47 14.79
C GLN A 323 -11.82 9.88 13.48
N TYR A 324 -12.60 10.29 12.48
CA TYR A 324 -12.05 10.75 11.21
C TYR A 324 -11.33 12.08 11.33
N LEU A 325 -11.80 13.02 12.17
CA LEU A 325 -11.23 14.36 12.26
C LEU A 325 -9.97 14.42 13.12
N ASN A 326 -9.85 13.53 14.12
CA ASN A 326 -8.66 13.38 14.96
C ASN A 326 -7.52 12.64 14.24
#